data_AF-A0A962VLR1-F1
#
_entry.id   AF-A0A962VLR1-F1
#
_cell.length_a   1.000
_cell.length_b   1.000
_cell.length_c   1.000
_cell.angle_alpha   90.00
_cell.angle_beta   90.00
_cell.angle_gamma   90.00
#
_symmetry.space_group_name_H-M   'P 1'
#
loop_
_entity.id
_entity.type
_entity.pdbx_description
1 polymer ?
#
loop_
_entity_poly.entity_id
_entity_poly.type
_entity_poly.pdbx_seq_one_letter_code
_entity_poly.pdbx_strand_id
1 'polypeptide(L)'
;MALTTDRHTGAAPVQGWAPFALGFRPFFLLGALAAVLLMVVWTLLWHGVLAAPAHYDPVAWHGHEMLFGYTVAVIAGFLLTAVRNWTGIQTWTGPRLAMLAALWLLGRLLPWMPGVPAVLVVAVDVAFLPLVLISLVHPLWQGQNRVNRVFL
;
A
#
# COMPACT_ATOMS: atom_id res chain seq x y z
N MET A 1 46.86 6.33 30.98
CA MET A 1 45.64 5.53 30.79
C MET A 1 44.50 6.50 30.51
N ALA A 2 44.34 6.91 29.25
CA ALA A 2 43.36 7.90 28.83
C ALA A 2 42.27 7.20 28.01
N LEU A 3 41.03 7.34 28.48
CA LEU A 3 39.81 6.82 27.87
C LEU A 3 39.54 7.57 26.56
N THR A 4 39.68 6.89 25.42
CA THR A 4 39.12 7.37 24.16
C THR A 4 37.63 7.09 24.16
N THR A 5 36.85 8.07 24.61
CA THR A 5 35.40 8.12 24.43
C THR A 5 35.14 8.22 22.93
N ASP A 6 34.86 7.07 22.31
CA ASP A 6 34.49 7.00 20.90
C ASP A 6 33.14 7.70 20.73
N ARG A 7 33.13 8.70 19.86
CA ARG A 7 32.00 9.62 19.70
C ARG A 7 30.87 8.84 19.04
N HIS A 8 29.74 8.72 19.72
CA HIS A 8 28.47 8.45 19.06
C HIS A 8 28.28 9.52 17.98
N THR A 9 28.55 9.18 16.72
CA THR A 9 28.19 9.98 15.56
C THR A 9 26.69 9.96 15.46
N GLY A 10 26.04 10.83 16.24
CA GLY A 10 24.61 11.07 16.17
C GLY A 10 24.26 11.40 14.73
N ALA A 11 23.47 10.52 14.11
CA ALA A 11 22.94 10.76 12.78
C ALA A 11 22.27 12.14 12.77
N ALA A 12 22.54 12.95 11.74
CA ALA A 12 22.01 14.30 11.64
C ALA A 12 20.47 14.28 11.79
N PRO A 13 19.88 15.20 12.58
CA PRO A 13 18.44 15.26 12.76
C PRO A 13 17.77 15.50 11.40
N VAL A 14 16.81 14.64 11.06
CA VAL A 14 15.98 14.78 9.85
C VAL A 14 15.27 16.13 9.90
N GLN A 15 15.64 17.02 8.97
CA GLN A 15 15.16 18.40 8.93
C GLN A 15 14.00 18.51 7.92
N GLY A 16 12.77 18.63 8.44
CA GLY A 16 11.54 18.75 7.64
C GLY A 16 10.27 18.54 8.48
N TRP A 17 9.10 18.94 7.97
CA TRP A 17 7.81 18.65 8.61
C TRP A 17 7.66 17.14 8.85
N ALA A 18 7.37 16.73 10.09
CA ALA A 18 7.27 15.32 10.50
C ALA A 18 6.47 14.38 9.56
N PRO A 19 5.32 14.78 8.96
CA PRO A 19 4.62 13.93 8.00
C PRO A 19 5.38 13.71 6.66
N PHE A 20 6.39 14.52 6.36
CA PHE A 20 7.25 14.41 5.17
C PHE A 20 8.71 14.03 5.49
N ALA A 21 9.15 14.15 6.75
CA ALA A 21 10.49 13.80 7.21
C ALA A 21 10.65 12.29 7.48
N LEU A 22 9.56 11.63 7.90
CA LEU A 22 9.43 10.20 8.03
C LEU A 22 8.28 9.79 7.12
N GLY A 23 8.58 9.50 5.84
CA GLY A 23 7.61 9.04 4.86
C GLY A 23 6.98 7.71 5.28
N PHE A 24 5.98 7.76 6.18
CA PHE A 24 5.09 6.66 6.42
C PHE A 24 4.37 6.43 5.11
N ARG A 25 4.72 5.30 4.49
CA ARG A 25 4.52 5.01 3.08
C ARG A 25 3.12 5.41 2.63
N PRO A 26 2.95 5.98 1.43
CA PRO A 26 1.65 6.45 0.94
C PRO A 26 0.54 5.42 1.14
N PHE A 27 0.85 4.13 1.08
CA PHE A 27 -0.10 3.04 1.36
C PHE A 27 -0.56 2.90 2.83
N PHE A 28 0.24 3.27 3.83
CA PHE A 28 -0.23 3.34 5.22
C PHE A 28 -1.20 4.50 5.43
N LEU A 29 -0.91 5.66 4.82
CA LEU A 29 -1.84 6.80 4.84
C LEU A 29 -3.14 6.46 4.11
N LEU A 30 -3.04 5.90 2.90
CA LEU A 30 -4.19 5.42 2.13
C LEU A 30 -4.97 4.35 2.89
N GLY A 31 -4.30 3.39 3.52
CA GLY A 31 -4.93 2.35 4.33
C GLY A 31 -5.66 2.89 5.56
N ALA A 32 -5.07 3.87 6.27
CA ALA A 32 -5.72 4.54 7.40
C ALA A 32 -6.96 5.32 6.96
N LEU A 33 -6.86 6.09 5.86
CA LEU A 33 -8.00 6.80 5.27
C LEU A 33 -9.07 5.82 4.79
N ALA A 34 -8.67 4.73 4.14
CA ALA A 34 -9.57 3.68 3.68
C ALA A 34 -10.33 3.05 4.85
N ALA A 35 -9.67 2.75 5.97
CA ALA A 35 -10.34 2.17 7.14
C ALA A 35 -11.50 3.05 7.62
N VAL A 36 -11.27 4.37 7.73
CA VAL A 36 -12.31 5.32 8.14
C VAL A 36 -13.42 5.41 7.08
N LEU A 37 -13.05 5.62 5.81
CA LEU A 37 -14.02 5.80 4.73
C LEU A 37 -14.86 4.54 4.50
N LEU A 38 -14.25 3.36 4.48
CA LEU A 38 -14.95 2.10 4.28
C LEU A 38 -15.93 1.82 5.40
N MET A 39 -15.60 2.17 6.65
CA MET A 39 -16.55 2.02 7.75
C MET A 39 -17.75 2.98 7.65
N VAL A 40 -17.50 4.22 7.22
CA VAL A 40 -18.58 5.19 6.97
C VAL A 40 -19.48 4.68 5.85
N VAL A 41 -18.91 4.32 4.70
CA VAL A 41 -19.66 3.82 3.54
C VAL A 41 -20.43 2.54 3.90
N TRP A 42 -19.78 1.60 4.59
CA TRP A 42 -20.43 0.37 5.06
C TRP A 42 -21.64 0.65 5.95
N THR A 43 -21.52 1.58 6.90
CA THR A 43 -22.64 1.96 7.78
C THR A 43 -23.80 2.55 6.98
N LEU A 44 -23.51 3.37 5.97
CA LEU A 44 -24.53 3.94 5.09
C LEU A 44 -25.22 2.88 4.23
N LEU A 45 -24.47 1.90 3.71
CA LEU A 45 -25.02 0.76 2.97
C LEU A 45 -25.90 -0.13 3.86
N TRP A 46 -25.43 -0.44 5.07
CA TRP A 46 -26.15 -1.29 6.04
C TRP A 46 -27.49 -0.68 6.46
N HIS A 47 -27.56 0.64 6.60
CA HIS A 47 -28.79 1.36 6.90
C HIS A 47 -29.64 1.69 5.66
N GLY A 48 -29.21 1.27 4.46
CA GLY A 48 -29.94 1.54 3.21
C GLY A 48 -29.96 3.01 2.78
N VAL A 49 -29.10 3.85 3.36
CA VAL A 49 -28.96 5.28 2.99
C VAL A 49 -28.24 5.42 1.65
N LEU A 50 -27.34 4.49 1.36
CA LEU A 50 -26.58 4.41 0.10
C LEU A 50 -26.86 3.05 -0.55
N ALA A 51 -26.89 3.02 -1.89
CA ALA A 51 -26.93 1.78 -2.65
C ALA A 51 -25.51 1.24 -2.88
N ALA A 52 -25.37 -0.08 -2.92
CA ALA A 52 -24.09 -0.70 -3.27
C ALA A 52 -23.65 -0.30 -4.69
N PRO A 53 -22.33 -0.20 -4.94
CA PRO A 53 -21.81 0.07 -6.26
C PRO A 53 -22.18 -1.04 -7.26
N ALA A 54 -22.12 -0.70 -8.55
CA ALA A 54 -22.51 -1.62 -9.60
C ALA A 54 -21.74 -2.94 -9.50
N HIS A 55 -22.42 -4.06 -9.80
CA HIS A 55 -21.88 -5.42 -9.79
C HIS A 55 -21.67 -6.05 -8.40
N TYR A 56 -21.99 -5.36 -7.31
CA TYR A 56 -21.86 -5.92 -5.95
C TYR A 56 -23.18 -5.95 -5.18
N ASP A 57 -23.38 -7.01 -4.40
CA ASP A 57 -24.22 -6.97 -3.21
C ASP A 57 -23.49 -6.20 -2.08
N PRO A 58 -24.17 -5.46 -1.18
CA PRO A 58 -23.51 -4.71 -0.11
C PRO A 58 -22.51 -5.52 0.72
N VAL A 59 -22.85 -6.76 1.11
CA VAL A 59 -21.98 -7.60 1.94
C VAL A 59 -20.75 -8.04 1.14
N ALA A 60 -20.96 -8.42 -0.12
CA ALA A 60 -19.87 -8.80 -1.03
C ALA A 60 -18.92 -7.63 -1.29
N TRP A 61 -19.45 -6.42 -1.49
CA TRP A 61 -18.65 -5.20 -1.61
C TRP A 61 -17.80 -4.98 -0.37
N HIS A 62 -18.40 -5.06 0.83
CA HIS A 62 -17.67 -4.83 2.07
C HIS A 62 -16.53 -5.84 2.25
N GLY A 63 -16.79 -7.14 2.03
CA GLY A 63 -15.76 -8.17 2.08
C GLY A 63 -14.63 -7.94 1.08
N HIS A 64 -14.99 -7.55 -0.15
CA HIS A 64 -14.03 -7.19 -1.20
C HIS A 64 -13.14 -6.01 -0.81
N GLU A 65 -13.73 -4.95 -0.25
CA GLU A 65 -13.02 -3.77 0.21
C GLU A 65 -12.11 -4.03 1.42
N MET A 66 -12.55 -4.88 2.36
CA MET A 66 -11.70 -5.26 3.49
C MET A 66 -10.46 -6.03 3.02
N LEU A 67 -10.64 -6.99 2.12
CA LEU A 67 -9.55 -7.83 1.63
C LEU A 67 -8.65 -7.10 0.63
N PHE A 68 -9.20 -6.63 -0.50
CA PHE A 68 -8.42 -6.07 -1.61
C PHE A 68 -8.16 -4.56 -1.47
N GLY A 69 -9.04 -3.83 -0.79
CA GLY A 69 -8.84 -2.41 -0.51
C GLY A 69 -7.90 -2.20 0.66
N TYR A 70 -8.38 -2.45 1.89
CA TYR A 70 -7.67 -2.15 3.13
C TYR A 70 -6.47 -3.08 3.37
N THR A 71 -6.68 -4.40 3.42
CA THR A 71 -5.61 -5.35 3.79
C THR A 71 -4.45 -5.31 2.80
N VAL A 72 -4.71 -5.31 1.49
CA VAL A 72 -3.61 -5.21 0.50
C VAL A 72 -2.91 -3.86 0.57
N ALA A 73 -3.58 -2.74 0.84
CA ALA A 73 -2.90 -1.46 1.04
C ALA A 73 -1.90 -1.54 2.21
N VAL A 74 -2.32 -2.10 3.35
CA VAL A 74 -1.44 -2.30 4.51
C VAL A 74 -0.26 -3.22 4.17
N ILE A 75 -0.52 -4.34 3.48
CA ILE A 75 0.53 -5.28 3.04
C ILE A 75 1.50 -4.60 2.08
N ALA A 76 1.03 -3.85 1.08
CA ALA A 76 1.88 -3.14 0.13
C ALA A 76 2.75 -2.10 0.84
N GLY A 77 2.16 -1.32 1.74
CA GLY A 77 2.87 -0.40 2.62
C GLY A 77 3.96 -1.12 3.41
N PHE A 78 3.63 -2.22 4.07
CA PHE A 78 4.59 -3.01 4.81
C PHE A 78 5.70 -3.59 3.92
N LEU A 79 5.40 -4.22 2.80
CA LEU A 79 6.41 -4.87 1.95
C LEU A 79 7.38 -3.87 1.30
N LEU A 80 6.86 -2.75 0.79
CA LEU A 80 7.70 -1.66 0.28
C LEU A 80 8.63 -1.09 1.37
N THR A 81 8.29 -1.32 2.65
CA THR A 81 9.16 -1.06 3.82
C THR A 81 10.22 -2.09 4.01
N ALA A 82 9.73 -3.31 4.23
CA ALA A 82 10.48 -4.35 4.86
C ALA A 82 11.56 -4.79 3.90
N VAL A 83 11.20 -4.92 2.61
CA VAL A 83 12.13 -5.28 1.55
C VAL A 83 13.27 -4.28 1.43
N ARG A 84 13.00 -2.96 1.46
CA ARG A 84 14.07 -1.95 1.47
C ARG A 84 14.99 -2.11 2.67
N ASN A 85 14.43 -2.30 3.86
CA ASN A 85 15.22 -2.48 5.09
C ASN A 85 16.06 -3.76 5.09
N TRP A 86 15.53 -4.86 4.54
CA TRP A 86 16.22 -6.16 4.50
C TRP A 86 17.30 -6.24 3.43
N THR A 87 17.06 -5.61 2.28
CA THR A 87 17.92 -5.73 1.09
C THR A 87 18.92 -4.59 0.97
N GLY A 88 18.68 -3.47 1.63
CA GLY A 88 19.43 -2.22 1.46
C GLY A 88 19.18 -1.54 0.10
N ILE A 89 18.37 -2.14 -0.76
CA ILE A 89 18.07 -1.66 -2.12
C ILE A 89 16.75 -0.90 -2.11
N GLN A 90 16.72 0.22 -2.81
CA GLN A 90 15.54 1.06 -2.90
C GLN A 90 14.41 0.36 -3.69
N THR A 91 13.22 0.30 -3.11
CA THR A 91 11.97 -0.07 -3.80
C THR A 91 11.50 1.08 -4.71
N TRP A 92 10.43 0.89 -5.50
CA TRP A 92 9.91 1.98 -6.34
C TRP A 92 9.57 3.25 -5.52
N THR A 93 10.07 4.40 -5.99
CA THR A 93 9.88 5.72 -5.38
C THR A 93 9.31 6.75 -6.38
N GLY A 94 8.90 7.90 -5.84
CA GLY A 94 8.48 9.06 -6.63
C GLY A 94 7.34 8.71 -7.60
N PRO A 95 7.50 8.95 -8.92
CA PRO A 95 6.41 8.79 -9.90
C PRO A 95 5.90 7.35 -10.01
N ARG A 96 6.76 6.33 -9.86
CA ARG A 96 6.33 4.92 -9.92
C ARG A 96 5.47 4.53 -8.71
N LEU A 97 5.79 5.09 -7.55
CA LEU A 97 5.00 4.89 -6.33
C LEU A 97 3.66 5.62 -6.41
N ALA A 98 3.65 6.84 -6.98
CA ALA A 98 2.43 7.58 -7.25
C ALA A 98 1.51 6.84 -8.23
N MET A 99 2.07 6.21 -9.27
CA MET A 99 1.31 5.36 -10.19
C MET A 99 0.62 4.18 -9.47
N LEU A 100 1.33 3.49 -8.58
CA LEU A 100 0.73 2.40 -7.78
C LEU A 100 -0.41 2.91 -6.88
N ALA A 101 -0.21 4.07 -6.24
CA ALA A 101 -1.23 4.70 -5.40
C ALA A 101 -2.47 5.11 -6.22
N ALA A 102 -2.27 5.69 -7.40
CA ALA A 102 -3.35 6.07 -8.32
C ALA A 102 -4.11 4.84 -8.82
N LEU A 103 -3.40 3.77 -9.19
CA LEU A 103 -4.02 2.52 -9.62
C LEU A 103 -4.88 1.90 -8.50
N TRP A 104 -4.37 1.87 -7.27
CA TRP A 104 -5.12 1.41 -6.11
C TRP A 104 -6.38 2.25 -5.89
N LEU A 105 -6.27 3.58 -5.94
CA LEU A 105 -7.43 4.47 -5.84
C LEU A 105 -8.45 4.22 -6.95
N LEU A 106 -8.01 4.02 -8.19
CA LEU A 106 -8.90 3.74 -9.31
C LEU A 106 -9.71 2.45 -9.07
N GLY A 107 -9.07 1.38 -8.58
CA GLY A 107 -9.77 0.13 -8.26
C GLY A 107 -10.90 0.30 -7.23
N ARG A 108 -10.80 1.31 -6.35
CA ARG A 108 -11.81 1.64 -5.36
C ARG A 108 -12.92 2.55 -5.89
N LEU A 109 -12.60 3.42 -6.85
CA LEU A 109 -13.54 4.43 -7.36
C LEU A 109 -14.33 3.96 -8.59
N LEU A 110 -13.73 3.13 -9.45
CA LEU A 110 -14.35 2.61 -10.68
C LEU A 110 -15.71 1.92 -10.46
N PRO A 111 -15.92 1.06 -9.43
CA PRO A 111 -17.22 0.43 -9.18
C PRO A 111 -18.37 1.41 -8.93
N TRP A 112 -18.07 2.63 -8.46
CA TRP A 112 -19.05 3.67 -8.15
C TRP A 112 -19.44 4.50 -9.38
N MET A 113 -18.73 4.35 -10.50
CA MET A 113 -18.99 5.11 -11.71
C MET A 113 -20.02 4.39 -12.59
N PRO A 114 -21.11 5.08 -13.00
CA PRO A 114 -22.12 4.47 -13.84
C PRO A 114 -21.54 4.17 -15.24
N GLY A 115 -21.92 3.01 -15.80
CA GLY A 115 -21.57 2.63 -17.18
C GLY A 115 -20.17 2.06 -17.37
N VAL A 116 -19.39 1.86 -16.30
CA VAL A 116 -18.09 1.18 -16.39
C VAL A 116 -18.29 -0.32 -16.60
N PRO A 117 -17.67 -0.94 -17.62
CA PRO A 117 -17.76 -2.39 -17.80
C PRO A 117 -17.11 -3.16 -16.65
N ALA A 118 -17.76 -4.22 -16.18
CA ALA A 118 -17.24 -5.07 -15.10
C ALA A 118 -15.82 -5.59 -15.36
N VAL A 119 -15.50 -5.92 -16.62
CA VAL A 119 -14.16 -6.38 -17.03
C VAL A 119 -13.09 -5.33 -16.74
N LEU A 120 -13.40 -4.04 -16.92
CA LEU A 120 -12.45 -2.95 -16.63
C LEU A 120 -12.23 -2.78 -15.12
N VAL A 121 -13.30 -2.89 -14.32
CA VAL A 121 -13.23 -2.86 -12.86
C VAL A 121 -12.29 -3.97 -12.37
N VAL A 122 -12.52 -5.21 -12.82
CA VAL A 122 -11.72 -6.38 -12.44
C VAL A 122 -10.27 -6.22 -12.91
N ALA A 123 -10.05 -5.77 -14.14
CA ALA A 123 -8.69 -5.61 -14.68
C ALA A 123 -7.87 -4.61 -13.87
N VAL A 124 -8.46 -3.44 -13.53
CA VAL A 124 -7.78 -2.42 -12.73
C VAL A 124 -7.50 -2.94 -11.32
N ASP A 125 -8.47 -3.63 -10.73
CA ASP A 125 -8.33 -4.10 -9.35
C ASP A 125 -7.27 -5.20 -9.20
N VAL A 126 -7.27 -6.16 -10.13
CA VAL A 126 -6.29 -7.25 -10.16
C VAL A 126 -4.90 -6.73 -10.51
N ALA A 127 -4.76 -5.69 -11.36
CA ALA A 127 -3.47 -5.18 -11.80
C ALA A 127 -2.58 -4.64 -10.66
N PHE A 128 -3.18 -4.21 -9.55
CA PHE A 128 -2.44 -3.66 -8.42
C PHE A 128 -1.46 -4.67 -7.80
N LEU A 129 -1.93 -5.90 -7.52
CA LEU A 129 -1.14 -6.94 -6.85
C LEU A 129 0.13 -7.35 -7.65
N PRO A 130 0.05 -7.69 -8.95
CA PRO A 130 1.22 -7.96 -9.78
C PRO A 130 2.19 -6.78 -9.84
N LEU A 131 1.70 -5.54 -9.92
CA LEU A 131 2.57 -4.36 -10.01
C LEU A 131 3.30 -4.10 -8.68
N VAL A 132 2.66 -4.32 -7.54
CA VAL A 132 3.34 -4.33 -6.24
C VAL A 132 4.40 -5.42 -6.22
N LEU A 133 4.09 -6.64 -6.66
CA LEU A 133 5.06 -7.74 -6.71
C LEU A 133 6.27 -7.39 -7.58
N ILE A 134 6.06 -6.88 -8.79
CA ILE A 134 7.13 -6.45 -9.72
C ILE A 134 8.03 -5.41 -9.06
N SER A 135 7.47 -4.48 -8.27
CA SER A 135 8.26 -3.47 -7.56
C SER A 135 9.23 -4.04 -6.52
N LEU A 136 8.99 -5.28 -6.07
CA LEU A 136 9.77 -5.97 -5.04
C LEU A 136 10.75 -6.99 -5.63
N VAL A 137 10.53 -7.49 -6.86
CA VAL A 137 11.36 -8.52 -7.50
C VAL A 137 12.84 -8.14 -7.52
N HIS A 138 13.16 -6.93 -8.00
CA HIS A 138 14.55 -6.49 -8.14
C HIS A 138 15.28 -6.39 -6.77
N PRO A 139 14.75 -5.66 -5.77
CA PRO A 139 15.35 -5.63 -4.44
C PRO A 139 15.52 -7.02 -3.80
N LEU A 140 14.51 -7.89 -3.91
CA LEU A 140 14.55 -9.23 -3.32
C LEU A 140 15.60 -10.13 -3.97
N TRP A 141 15.77 -10.06 -5.29
CA TRP A 141 16.75 -10.89 -6.00
C TRP A 141 18.20 -10.46 -5.74
N GLN A 142 18.43 -9.16 -5.61
CA GLN A 142 19.75 -8.58 -5.44
C GLN A 142 20.18 -8.40 -3.97
N GLY A 143 19.27 -8.56 -3.02
CA GLY A 143 19.59 -8.56 -1.59
C GLY A 143 20.59 -9.66 -1.24
N GLN A 144 21.70 -9.30 -0.57
CA GLN A 144 22.86 -10.17 -0.34
C GLN A 144 22.62 -11.35 0.64
N ASN A 145 21.43 -11.49 1.23
CA ASN A 145 21.18 -12.55 2.22
C ASN A 145 20.81 -13.89 1.56
N ARG A 146 21.82 -14.76 1.41
CA ARG A 146 21.72 -16.10 0.76
C ARG A 146 20.67 -17.03 1.38
N VAL A 147 20.25 -16.78 2.63
CA VAL A 147 19.26 -17.59 3.35
C VAL A 147 17.83 -17.43 2.77
N ASN A 148 17.52 -16.31 2.12
CA ASN A 148 16.18 -16.06 1.53
C ASN A 148 15.87 -16.85 0.25
N ARG A 149 16.84 -17.61 -0.28
CA ARG A 149 16.65 -18.40 -1.51
C ARG A 149 16.08 -19.79 -1.27
N VAL A 150 15.87 -20.19 -0.01
CA VAL A 150 15.50 -21.56 0.38
C VAL A 150 13.98 -21.78 0.42
N PHE A 151 13.17 -20.71 0.32
CA PHE A 151 11.69 -20.78 0.45
C PHE A 151 10.91 -20.44 -0.84
N LEU A 152 11.58 -20.34 -1.98
CA LEU A 152 10.96 -20.31 -3.32
C LEU A 152 11.27 -21.64 -4.01
#